data_AF-A0A098T827-F1
#
_entry.id   AF-A0A098T827-F1
#
_cell.length_a   1.000
_cell.length_b   1.000
_cell.length_c   1.000
_cell.angle_alpha   90.00
_cell.angle_beta   90.00
_cell.angle_gamma   90.00
#
_symmetry.space_group_name_H-M   'P 1'
#
loop_
_entity.id
_entity.type
_entity.pdbx_description
1 polymer ?
#
loop_
_entity_poly.entity_id
_entity_poly.type
_entity_poly.pdbx_seq_one_letter_code
_entity_poly.pdbx_strand_id
1 'polypeptide(L)'
;MKVFLVLWIMPIILLGSWYGLSYYDINFGYRILSRELHDLVFTIYGNILGIPPETIPPLVLKAVIVDSCLVIGFIVIKRRRKQIWAALRRLFGATGEGDAGRDAASASDADYQRMS
;
A
#
# COMPACT_ATOMS: atom_id res chain seq x y z
N MET A 1 -0.12 -6.85 14.67
CA MET A 1 0.06 -6.88 13.19
C MET A 1 -0.51 -8.15 12.58
N LYS A 2 -0.25 -9.34 13.15
CA LYS A 2 -0.71 -10.62 12.60
C LYS A 2 -2.23 -10.70 12.45
N VAL A 3 -3.00 -10.27 13.45
CA VAL A 3 -4.48 -10.24 13.37
C VAL A 3 -4.99 -9.34 12.24
N PHE A 4 -4.40 -8.16 12.06
CA PHE A 4 -4.76 -7.24 10.96
C PHE A 4 -4.51 -7.89 9.59
N LEU A 5 -3.37 -8.54 9.40
CA LEU A 5 -3.05 -9.28 8.17
C LEU A 5 -4.00 -10.45 7.93
N VAL A 6 -4.32 -11.23 8.97
CA VAL A 6 -5.23 -12.38 8.87
C VAL A 6 -6.66 -11.91 8.53
N LEU A 7 -7.12 -10.85 9.19
CA LEU A 7 -8.45 -10.28 8.94
C LEU A 7 -8.53 -9.61 7.55
N TRP A 8 -7.41 -9.10 7.04
CA TRP A 8 -7.30 -8.53 5.70
C TRP A 8 -7.24 -9.59 4.59
N ILE A 9 -6.47 -10.68 4.79
CA ILE A 9 -6.33 -11.72 3.77
C ILE A 9 -7.57 -12.62 3.67
N MET A 10 -8.33 -12.73 4.76
CA MET A 10 -9.57 -13.50 4.85
C MET A 10 -10.57 -13.18 3.71
N PRO A 11 -11.02 -11.92 3.53
CA PRO A 11 -11.95 -11.58 2.46
C PRO A 11 -11.37 -11.80 1.07
N ILE A 12 -10.06 -11.61 0.88
CA ILE A 12 -9.38 -11.84 -0.41
C ILE A 12 -9.41 -13.32 -0.77
N ILE A 13 -9.04 -14.19 0.19
CA ILE A 13 -9.05 -15.64 -0.02
C ILE A 13 -10.47 -16.14 -0.21
N LEU A 14 -11.44 -15.64 0.56
CA LEU A 14 -12.84 -16.03 0.44
C LEU A 14 -13.37 -15.72 -0.97
N LEU A 15 -13.19 -14.48 -1.44
CA LEU A 15 -13.62 -14.06 -2.78
C LEU A 15 -12.84 -14.78 -3.88
N GLY A 16 -11.52 -14.92 -3.75
CA GLY A 16 -10.68 -15.60 -4.72
C GLY A 16 -10.98 -17.09 -4.81
N SER A 17 -11.26 -17.74 -3.69
CA SER A 17 -11.64 -19.16 -3.65
C SER A 17 -13.01 -19.37 -4.27
N TRP A 18 -13.99 -18.53 -3.92
CA TRP A 18 -15.31 -18.58 -4.54
C TRP A 18 -15.25 -18.36 -6.05
N TYR A 19 -14.56 -17.31 -6.50
CA TYR A 19 -14.35 -17.02 -7.92
C TYR A 19 -13.64 -18.16 -8.63
N GLY A 20 -12.56 -18.68 -8.06
CA GLY A 20 -11.81 -19.80 -8.63
C GLY A 20 -12.63 -21.08 -8.74
N LEU A 21 -13.27 -21.51 -7.65
CA LEU A 21 -14.11 -22.71 -7.65
C LEU A 21 -15.25 -22.58 -8.67
N SER A 22 -15.89 -21.42 -8.72
CA SER A 22 -17.00 -21.20 -9.64
C SER A 22 -16.57 -21.13 -11.09
N TYR A 23 -15.41 -20.53 -11.35
CA TYR A 23 -14.81 -20.54 -12.68
C TYR A 23 -14.48 -21.97 -13.15
N TYR A 24 -14.02 -22.86 -12.27
CA TYR A 24 -13.74 -24.27 -12.59
C TYR A 24 -14.97 -25.20 -12.50
N ASP A 25 -16.17 -24.66 -12.28
CA ASP A 25 -17.42 -25.42 -12.13
C ASP A 25 -17.38 -26.48 -11.00
N ILE A 26 -16.64 -26.16 -9.93
CA ILE A 26 -16.51 -27.02 -8.74
C ILE A 26 -17.66 -26.70 -7.77
N ASN A 27 -18.81 -27.29 -8.05
CA ASN A 27 -20.06 -26.80 -7.45
C ASN A 27 -20.44 -27.53 -6.14
N PHE A 28 -19.90 -28.72 -5.87
CA PHE A 28 -20.21 -29.57 -4.70
C PHE A 28 -21.72 -29.74 -4.37
N GLY A 29 -22.63 -29.43 -5.32
CA GLY A 29 -24.09 -29.37 -5.11
C GLY A 29 -24.64 -28.01 -4.64
N TYR A 30 -23.80 -27.02 -4.40
CA TYR A 30 -24.20 -25.66 -4.04
C TYR A 30 -24.33 -24.77 -5.29
N ARG A 31 -25.50 -24.14 -5.47
CA ARG A 31 -25.75 -23.21 -6.58
C ARG A 31 -24.86 -21.96 -6.56
N ILE A 32 -24.43 -21.49 -5.39
CA ILE A 32 -23.56 -20.30 -5.30
C ILE A 32 -22.21 -20.51 -5.99
N LEU A 33 -21.76 -21.76 -6.10
CA LEU A 33 -20.51 -22.12 -6.75
C LEU A 33 -20.71 -22.41 -8.24
N SER A 34 -21.94 -22.48 -8.76
CA SER A 34 -22.15 -22.76 -10.19
C SER A 34 -21.72 -21.58 -11.06
N ARG A 35 -21.22 -21.90 -12.25
CA ARG A 35 -20.87 -20.88 -13.25
C ARG A 35 -22.06 -20.01 -13.64
N GLU A 36 -23.26 -20.59 -13.73
CA GLU A 36 -24.49 -19.85 -14.04
C GLU A 36 -24.77 -18.73 -13.04
N LEU A 37 -24.65 -19.01 -11.73
CA LEU A 37 -24.90 -18.00 -10.71
C LEU A 37 -23.80 -16.95 -10.70
N HIS A 38 -22.55 -17.36 -10.88
CA HIS A 38 -21.41 -16.45 -11.03
C HIS A 38 -21.62 -15.46 -12.18
N ASP A 39 -22.03 -15.94 -13.35
CA ASP A 39 -22.29 -15.10 -14.52
C ASP A 39 -23.50 -14.19 -14.30
N LEU A 40 -24.55 -14.68 -13.62
CA LEU A 40 -25.70 -13.88 -13.22
C LEU A 40 -25.30 -12.74 -12.27
N VAL A 41 -24.48 -13.03 -11.27
CA VAL A 41 -24.00 -12.03 -10.31
C VAL A 41 -23.18 -10.95 -11.02
N PHE A 42 -22.27 -11.33 -11.92
CA PHE A 42 -21.51 -10.36 -12.70
C PHE A 42 -22.39 -9.54 -13.65
N THR A 43 -23.41 -10.15 -14.25
CA THR A 43 -24.39 -9.44 -15.10
C THR A 43 -25.15 -8.38 -14.29
N ILE A 44 -25.63 -8.74 -13.09
CA ILE A 44 -26.33 -7.80 -12.20
C ILE A 44 -25.40 -6.65 -11.81
N TYR A 45 -24.17 -6.95 -11.39
CA TYR A 45 -23.20 -5.90 -11.02
C TYR A 45 -22.80 -5.05 -12.22
N GLY A 46 -22.62 -5.63 -13.41
CA GLY A 46 -22.30 -4.89 -14.63
C GLY A 46 -23.41 -3.91 -15.00
N ASN A 47 -24.66 -4.35 -14.89
CA ASN A 47 -25.83 -3.50 -15.12
C ASN A 47 -25.93 -2.36 -14.09
N ILE A 48 -25.66 -2.62 -12.81
CA ILE A 48 -25.67 -1.58 -11.76
C ILE A 48 -24.55 -0.56 -11.98
N LEU A 49 -23.36 -1.04 -12.35
CA LEU A 49 -22.16 -0.21 -12.47
C LEU A 49 -22.03 0.43 -13.86
N GLY A 50 -22.85 0.03 -14.83
CA GLY A 50 -22.83 0.51 -16.21
C GLY A 50 -21.61 0.05 -17.01
N ILE A 51 -20.98 -1.06 -16.62
CA ILE A 51 -19.79 -1.61 -17.31
C ILE A 51 -20.02 -3.07 -17.73
N PRO A 52 -19.30 -3.58 -18.74
CA PRO A 52 -19.44 -4.97 -19.17
C PRO A 52 -19.04 -5.94 -18.04
N PRO A 53 -19.81 -7.02 -17.80
CA PRO A 53 -19.56 -7.96 -16.70
C PRO A 53 -18.17 -8.60 -16.76
N GLU A 54 -17.64 -8.82 -17.96
CA GLU A 54 -16.30 -9.37 -18.21
C GLU A 54 -15.16 -8.47 -17.70
N THR A 55 -15.43 -7.18 -17.49
CA THR A 55 -14.42 -6.23 -16.98
C THR A 55 -14.35 -6.20 -15.46
N ILE A 56 -15.37 -6.72 -14.76
CA ILE A 56 -15.45 -6.68 -13.29
C ILE A 56 -14.36 -7.55 -12.65
N PRO A 57 -14.15 -8.82 -13.02
CA PRO A 57 -13.08 -9.63 -12.43
C PRO A 57 -11.67 -9.01 -12.54
N PRO A 58 -11.21 -8.53 -13.72
CA PRO A 58 -9.89 -7.92 -13.82
C PRO A 58 -9.79 -6.59 -13.05
N LEU A 59 -10.89 -5.83 -12.90
CA LEU A 59 -10.91 -4.62 -12.08
C LEU A 59 -10.74 -4.95 -10.58
N VAL A 60 -11.45 -5.98 -10.09
CA VAL A 60 -11.31 -6.45 -8.70
C VAL A 60 -9.89 -6.95 -8.45
N LEU A 61 -9.31 -7.71 -9.38
CA LEU A 61 -7.93 -8.18 -9.26
C LEU A 61 -6.94 -7.01 -9.17
N LYS A 62 -7.09 -5.99 -10.02
CA LYS A 62 -6.27 -4.76 -9.95
C LYS A 62 -6.40 -4.06 -8.60
N ALA A 63 -7.63 -3.94 -8.08
CA ALA A 63 -7.87 -3.34 -6.77
C ALA A 63 -7.18 -4.12 -5.65
N VAL A 64 -7.27 -5.46 -5.66
CA VAL A 64 -6.59 -6.33 -4.68
C VAL A 64 -5.08 -6.17 -4.73
N ILE A 65 -4.47 -6.10 -5.94
CA ILE A 65 -3.02 -5.89 -6.09
C ILE A 65 -2.60 -4.55 -5.48
N VAL A 66 -3.32 -3.47 -5.83
CA VAL A 66 -3.02 -2.12 -5.31
C VAL A 66 -3.15 -2.09 -3.79
N ASP A 67 -4.22 -2.66 -3.24
CA ASP A 67 -4.44 -2.73 -1.79
C ASP A 67 -3.38 -3.57 -1.07
N SER A 68 -2.96 -4.69 -1.67
CA SER A 68 -1.85 -5.51 -1.17
C SER A 68 -0.54 -4.72 -1.11
N CYS A 69 -0.25 -3.93 -2.15
CA CYS A 69 0.91 -3.03 -2.17
C CYS A 69 0.83 -1.99 -1.06
N LEU A 70 -0.35 -1.43 -0.78
CA LEU A 70 -0.54 -0.48 0.32
C LEU A 70 -0.33 -1.14 1.69
N VAL A 71 -0.87 -2.33 1.91
CA VAL A 71 -0.70 -3.07 3.17
C VAL A 71 0.78 -3.43 3.40
N ILE A 72 1.47 -3.93 2.38
CA ILE A 72 2.91 -4.23 2.46
C ILE A 72 3.70 -2.95 2.70
N GLY A 73 3.42 -1.88 1.96
CA GLY A 73 4.07 -0.57 2.13
C GLY A 73 3.90 -0.04 3.55
N PHE A 74 2.67 -0.10 4.09
CA PHE A 74 2.37 0.30 5.46
C PHE A 74 3.15 -0.54 6.48
N ILE A 75 3.24 -1.86 6.30
CA ILE A 75 4.01 -2.75 7.18
C ILE A 75 5.50 -2.43 7.12
N VAL A 76 6.05 -2.22 5.93
CA VAL A 76 7.47 -1.88 5.74
C VAL A 76 7.80 -0.55 6.42
N ILE A 77 6.98 0.47 6.20
CA ILE A 77 7.13 1.78 6.84
C ILE A 77 7.04 1.63 8.36
N LYS A 78 6.04 0.93 8.88
CA LYS A 78 5.86 0.71 10.32
C LYS A 78 7.04 -0.03 10.95
N ARG A 79 7.59 -1.03 10.27
CA ARG A 79 8.74 -1.83 10.74
C ARG A 79 10.05 -1.05 10.69
N ARG A 80 10.24 -0.20 9.68
CA ARG A 80 11.45 0.62 9.51
C ARG A 80 11.30 2.07 9.98
N ARG A 81 10.23 2.40 10.72
CA ARG A 81 9.96 3.77 11.21
C ARG A 81 11.19 4.42 11.85
N LYS A 82 11.93 3.71 12.71
CA LYS A 82 13.13 4.25 13.37
C LYS A 82 14.27 4.58 12.39
N GLN A 83 14.49 3.73 11.38
CA GLN A 83 15.51 3.94 10.34
C GLN A 83 15.11 5.06 9.39
N ILE A 84 13.84 5.12 9.00
CA ILE A 84 13.29 6.17 8.13
C ILE A 84 13.35 7.52 8.83
N TRP A 85 12.96 7.61 10.11
CA TRP A 85 13.07 8.84 10.89
C TRP A 85 14.53 9.25 11.13
N ALA A 86 15.44 8.31 11.35
CA ALA A 86 16.87 8.62 11.46
C ALA A 86 17.44 9.14 10.13
N ALA A 87 17.06 8.56 9.00
CA ALA A 87 17.46 9.03 7.67
C ALA A 87 16.84 10.40 7.33
N LEU A 88 15.58 10.61 7.66
CA LEU A 88 14.88 11.87 7.45
C LEU A 88 15.48 12.99 8.31
N ARG A 89 15.86 12.70 9.56
CA ARG A 89 16.54 13.64 10.44
C ARG A 89 17.95 13.99 9.97
N ARG A 90 18.65 13.05 9.31
CA ARG A 90 19.95 13.32 8.66
C ARG A 90 19.80 14.19 7.42
N LEU A 91 18.75 13.98 6.62
CA LEU A 91 18.44 14.78 5.44
C LEU A 91 17.95 16.20 5.79
N PHE A 92 17.09 16.35 6.80
CA PHE A 92 16.59 17.66 7.24
C PHE A 92 17.50 18.37 8.25
N GLY A 93 18.40 17.66 8.94
CA GLY A 93 19.37 18.23 9.86
C GLY A 93 20.63 18.77 9.18
N ALA A 94 20.97 18.27 7.99
CA ALA A 94 22.17 18.71 7.26
C ALA A 94 22.09 20.15 6.72
N THR A 95 20.89 20.75 6.69
CA THR A 95 20.71 22.13 6.20
C THR A 95 20.99 23.20 7.27
N GLY A 96 21.20 22.85 8.54
CA GLY A 96 21.41 23.81 9.63
C GLY A 96 22.83 23.88 10.22
N GLU A 97 23.64 22.82 10.09
CA GLU A 97 24.98 22.76 10.70
C GLU A 97 26.09 23.36 9.82
N GLY A 98 25.89 23.41 8.51
CA GLY A 98 26.88 23.97 7.58
C GLY A 98 26.94 25.51 7.56
N ASP A 99 25.86 26.17 8.00
CA ASP A 99 25.75 27.64 8.02
C ASP A 99 26.26 28.20 9.35
N ALA A 100 25.82 27.62 10.47
CA ALA A 100 26.26 28.01 11.82
C ALA A 100 27.79 27.85 12.03
N GLY A 101 28.41 26.83 11.42
CA GLY A 101 29.86 26.62 11.49
C GLY A 101 30.67 27.60 10.63
N ARG A 102 30.11 28.07 9.50
CA ARG A 102 30.74 29.08 8.64
C ARG A 102 30.64 30.48 9.25
N ASP A 103 29.49 30.79 9.85
CA ASP A 103 29.27 32.07 10.51
C ASP A 103 30.14 32.21 11.77
N ALA A 104 30.25 31.16 12.58
CA ALA A 104 31.11 31.14 13.77
C ALA A 104 32.60 31.27 13.43
N ALA A 105 33.08 30.60 12.36
CA ALA A 105 34.46 30.72 11.90
C ALA A 105 34.76 32.12 11.32
N SER A 106 33.80 32.72 10.61
CA SER A 106 33.94 34.08 10.07
C SER A 106 33.97 35.15 11.16
N ALA A 107 33.24 34.94 12.27
CA ALA A 107 33.22 35.86 13.40
C ALA A 107 34.54 35.83 14.18
N SER A 108 35.16 34.65 14.34
CA SER A 108 36.46 34.53 15.01
C SER A 108 37.60 35.14 14.21
N ASP A 109 37.58 35.00 12.87
CA ASP A 109 38.61 35.60 12.01
C ASP A 109 38.50 37.12 11.97
N ALA A 110 37.28 37.67 12.03
CA ALA A 110 37.04 39.11 12.07
C ALA A 110 37.53 39.76 13.39
N ASP A 111 37.39 39.08 14.52
CA ASP A 111 37.90 39.58 15.81
C ASP A 111 39.43 39.51 15.89
N TYR A 112 40.05 38.48 15.31
CA TYR A 112 41.52 38.39 15.23
C TYR A 112 42.15 39.52 14.40
N GLN A 113 41.51 39.91 13.29
CA GLN A 113 41.99 41.03 12.46
C GLN A 113 41.80 42.42 13.11
N ARG A 114 40.91 42.57 14.09
CA ARG A 114 40.76 43.83 14.83
C ARG A 114 41.79 44.02 15.94
N MET A 115 42.41 42.93 16.39
CA MET A 115 43.38 42.94 17.50
C MET A 115 44.84 43.05 17.04
N SER A 116 45.11 43.00 15.73
CA SER A 116 46.42 43.26 15.10
C SER A 116 46.54 44.68 14.56
#